data_AF-A0A2Z6P1W7-F1
#
_entry.id   AF-A0A2Z6P1W7-F1
#
_cell.length_a   1.000
_cell.length_b   1.000
_cell.length_c   1.000
_cell.angle_alpha   90.00
_cell.angle_beta   90.00
_cell.angle_gamma   90.00
#
_symmetry.space_group_name_H-M   'P 1'
#
loop_
_entity.id
_entity.type
_entity.pdbx_description
1 polymer ?
#
loop_
_entity_poly.entity_id
_entity_poly.type
_entity_poly.pdbx_seq_one_letter_code
_entity_poly.pdbx_strand_id
1 'polypeptide(L)'
;MSTVAEMSALGWRGGGEAWLWRRQLWAWEEEMVEECKALLADVVLQDNVTDYWVWRPDPSGGYSVQGAYDLLTSRGHKRLLRNRLPTKDNLVRRHIIPQGVDLCVVGCGVPETDQHLFLSCPAFAPLWGLERSWVDISAVDPSQLHDHFVQFMHSAGGPLVRRSFLQLLWLCTIWVLWHERNSRICKTKEMTVHQMLDKVKTHPSGE
;
A
#
# COMPACT_ATOMS: atom_id res chain seq x y z
N MET A 1 -14.44 -22.63 -10.06
CA MET A 1 -14.39 -21.18 -10.32
C MET A 1 -15.36 -20.93 -11.45
N SER A 2 -16.40 -20.13 -11.22
CA SER A 2 -17.34 -19.78 -12.28
C SER A 2 -16.76 -18.65 -13.13
N THR A 3 -16.89 -18.73 -14.45
CA THR A 3 -16.36 -17.70 -15.36
C THR A 3 -17.24 -16.45 -15.38
N VAL A 4 -16.70 -15.30 -15.79
CA VAL A 4 -17.46 -14.06 -15.95
C VAL A 4 -18.65 -14.25 -16.91
N ALA A 5 -18.50 -15.12 -17.92
CA ALA A 5 -19.56 -15.50 -18.83
C ALA A 5 -20.70 -16.29 -18.14
N GLU A 6 -20.36 -17.26 -17.29
CA GLU A 6 -21.34 -18.01 -16.48
C GLU A 6 -22.05 -17.08 -15.48
N MET A 7 -21.32 -16.17 -14.84
CA MET A 7 -21.90 -15.19 -13.91
C MET A 7 -22.84 -14.22 -14.64
N SER A 8 -22.49 -13.78 -15.86
CA SER A 8 -23.38 -12.96 -16.69
C SER A 8 -24.67 -13.70 -17.06
N ALA A 9 -24.58 -14.97 -17.44
CA ALA A 9 -25.75 -15.79 -17.79
C ALA A 9 -26.70 -16.03 -16.60
N LEU A 10 -26.15 -16.05 -15.37
CA LEU A 10 -26.91 -16.17 -14.12
C LEU A 10 -27.57 -14.85 -13.68
N GLY A 11 -27.50 -13.77 -14.48
CA GLY A 11 -28.16 -12.50 -14.16
C GLY A 11 -27.38 -11.62 -13.17
N TRP A 12 -26.04 -11.68 -13.16
CA TRP A 12 -25.20 -10.88 -12.27
C TRP A 12 -24.91 -9.46 -12.79
N ARG A 13 -25.45 -9.08 -13.96
CA ARG A 13 -25.36 -7.72 -14.53
C ARG A 13 -26.32 -6.76 -13.81
N GLY A 14 -26.08 -5.45 -13.92
CA GLY A 14 -26.95 -4.40 -13.38
C GLY A 14 -28.41 -4.62 -13.75
N GLY A 15 -29.27 -4.75 -12.73
CA GLY A 15 -30.71 -5.03 -12.87
C GLY A 15 -31.11 -6.51 -12.73
N GLY A 16 -30.17 -7.45 -12.60
CA GLY A 16 -30.49 -8.85 -12.38
C GLY A 16 -30.59 -9.24 -10.90
N GLU A 17 -31.46 -10.20 -10.58
CA GLU A 17 -31.83 -10.60 -9.21
C GLU A 17 -30.80 -11.51 -8.50
N ALA A 18 -29.62 -11.71 -9.08
CA ALA A 18 -28.63 -12.64 -8.54
C ALA A 18 -27.94 -12.14 -7.26
N TRP A 19 -27.98 -10.84 -6.98
CA TRP A 19 -27.34 -10.24 -5.81
C TRP A 19 -28.28 -10.23 -4.60
N LEU A 20 -28.12 -11.21 -3.70
CA LEU A 20 -28.78 -11.21 -2.40
C LEU A 20 -27.82 -10.67 -1.33
N TRP A 21 -28.12 -9.48 -0.81
CA TRP A 21 -27.38 -8.93 0.33
C TRP A 21 -27.64 -9.77 1.58
N ARG A 22 -26.58 -10.07 2.35
CA ARG A 22 -26.70 -10.84 3.61
C ARG A 22 -27.58 -10.16 4.67
N ARG A 23 -27.78 -8.85 4.55
CA ARG A 23 -28.68 -8.02 5.35
C ARG A 23 -29.25 -6.90 4.49
N GLN A 24 -30.34 -6.29 4.94
CA GLN A 24 -30.83 -5.05 4.36
C GLN A 24 -29.76 -3.95 4.44
N LEU A 25 -29.61 -3.21 3.35
CA LEU A 25 -28.70 -2.08 3.28
C LEU A 25 -29.28 -0.89 4.04
N TRP A 26 -28.43 -0.07 4.62
CA TRP A 26 -28.84 1.25 5.09
C TRP A 26 -28.98 2.22 3.92
N ALA A 27 -29.79 3.27 4.07
CA ALA A 27 -30.05 4.23 2.99
C ALA A 27 -28.76 4.83 2.38
N TRP A 28 -27.73 5.09 3.20
CA TRP A 28 -26.43 5.56 2.70
C TRP A 28 -25.60 4.47 2.03
N GLU A 29 -25.83 3.19 2.34
CA GLU A 29 -25.19 2.07 1.63
C GLU A 29 -25.84 1.85 0.26
N GLU A 30 -27.15 2.08 0.14
CA GLU A 30 -27.84 2.09 -1.16
C GLU A 30 -27.30 3.19 -2.07
N GLU A 31 -27.12 4.41 -1.54
CA GLU A 31 -26.50 5.53 -2.27
C GLU A 31 -25.10 5.16 -2.79
N MET A 32 -24.25 4.56 -1.96
CA MET A 32 -22.92 4.09 -2.36
C MET A 32 -22.98 2.97 -3.42
N VAL A 33 -24.00 2.11 -3.38
CA VAL A 33 -24.20 1.05 -4.37
C VAL A 33 -24.59 1.65 -5.72
N GLU A 34 -25.46 2.66 -5.74
CA GLU A 34 -25.82 3.36 -6.96
C GLU A 34 -24.62 4.11 -7.57
N GLU A 35 -23.78 4.76 -6.75
CA GLU A 35 -22.52 5.35 -7.21
C GLU A 35 -21.58 4.30 -7.82
N CYS A 36 -21.42 3.15 -7.15
CA CYS A 36 -20.61 2.04 -7.66
C CYS A 36 -21.17 1.47 -8.97
N LYS A 37 -22.49 1.33 -9.11
CA LYS A 37 -23.12 0.90 -10.37
C LYS A 37 -22.88 1.90 -11.49
N ALA A 38 -22.97 3.21 -11.20
CA ALA A 38 -22.67 4.25 -12.17
C ALA A 38 -21.21 4.19 -12.65
N LEU A 39 -20.26 3.99 -11.74
CA LEU A 39 -18.83 3.83 -12.09
C LEU A 39 -18.56 2.59 -12.95
N LEU A 40 -19.35 1.53 -12.77
CA LEU A 40 -19.21 0.28 -13.52
C LEU A 40 -20.01 0.28 -14.83
N ALA A 41 -20.88 1.26 -15.06
CA ALA A 41 -21.74 1.31 -16.25
C ALA A 41 -20.93 1.40 -17.56
N ASP A 42 -19.77 2.07 -17.51
CA ASP A 42 -18.87 2.23 -18.66
C ASP A 42 -17.86 1.09 -18.83
N VAL A 43 -17.91 0.07 -17.96
CA VAL A 43 -16.99 -1.08 -18.03
C VAL A 43 -17.52 -2.13 -18.98
N VAL A 44 -16.85 -2.29 -20.12
CA VAL A 44 -17.11 -3.36 -21.09
C VAL A 44 -16.34 -4.62 -20.69
N LEU A 45 -17.05 -5.62 -20.19
CA LEU A 45 -16.49 -6.94 -19.90
C LEU A 45 -16.20 -7.70 -21.19
N GLN A 46 -15.00 -8.28 -21.30
CA GLN A 46 -14.60 -9.13 -22.42
C GLN A 46 -14.63 -10.60 -21.97
N ASP A 47 -15.38 -11.44 -22.69
CA ASP A 47 -15.67 -12.83 -22.36
C ASP A 47 -14.59 -13.82 -22.82
N ASN A 48 -13.73 -13.41 -23.74
CA ASN A 48 -12.66 -14.19 -24.34
C ASN A 48 -11.26 -13.85 -23.80
N VAL A 49 -11.17 -12.99 -22.78
CA VAL A 49 -9.92 -12.59 -22.14
C VAL A 49 -9.92 -13.10 -20.70
N THR A 50 -8.89 -13.86 -20.33
CA THR A 50 -8.69 -14.26 -18.94
C THR A 50 -8.45 -13.02 -18.08
N ASP A 51 -9.19 -12.89 -16.97
CA ASP A 51 -9.02 -11.79 -16.04
C ASP A 51 -7.57 -11.70 -15.54
N TYR A 52 -7.02 -10.48 -15.54
CA TYR A 52 -5.73 -10.20 -14.93
C TYR A 52 -5.78 -8.86 -14.22
N TRP A 53 -5.19 -8.81 -13.03
CA TRP A 53 -5.09 -7.57 -12.27
C TRP A 53 -4.02 -6.67 -12.89
N VAL A 54 -4.44 -5.50 -13.37
CA VAL A 54 -3.53 -4.47 -13.87
C VAL A 54 -3.49 -3.33 -12.88
N TRP A 55 -2.31 -3.08 -12.31
CA TRP A 55 -2.01 -1.81 -11.66
C TRP A 55 -1.79 -0.76 -12.74
N ARG A 56 -2.85 -0.01 -13.09
CA ARG A 56 -2.71 1.15 -13.97
C ARG A 56 -2.20 2.33 -13.13
N PRO A 57 -1.06 2.92 -13.48
CA PRO A 57 -0.70 4.24 -12.94
C PRO A 57 -1.83 5.23 -13.24
N ASP A 58 -2.07 6.18 -12.33
CA ASP A 58 -3.02 7.26 -12.58
C ASP A 58 -2.71 7.94 -13.94
N PRO A 59 -3.70 8.06 -14.85
CA PRO A 59 -3.51 8.71 -16.15
C PRO A 59 -3.01 10.15 -16.07
N SER A 60 -3.16 10.84 -14.94
CA SER A 60 -2.70 12.23 -14.77
C SER A 60 -1.22 12.37 -14.40
N GLY A 61 -0.44 11.29 -14.44
CA GLY A 61 0.98 11.35 -14.15
C GLY A 61 1.26 11.33 -12.64
N GLY A 62 1.43 10.13 -12.12
CA GLY A 62 1.96 9.90 -10.77
C GLY A 62 0.93 10.06 -9.66
N TYR A 63 1.12 9.28 -8.60
CA TYR A 63 0.41 9.44 -7.34
C TYR A 63 0.63 10.87 -6.85
N SER A 64 -0.40 11.73 -6.89
CA SER A 64 -0.24 13.09 -6.39
C SER A 64 0.14 13.04 -4.92
N VAL A 65 1.06 13.93 -4.53
CA VAL A 65 1.56 14.08 -3.15
C VAL A 65 0.38 14.19 -2.18
N GLN A 66 -0.68 14.88 -2.60
CA GLN A 66 -1.92 15.05 -1.85
C GLN A 66 -2.70 13.74 -1.67
N GLY A 67 -2.89 12.94 -2.73
CA GLY A 67 -3.64 11.67 -2.63
C GLY A 67 -2.95 10.62 -1.78
N ALA A 68 -1.62 10.54 -1.85
CA ALA A 68 -0.84 9.65 -0.98
C ALA A 68 -0.74 10.16 0.46
N TYR A 69 -0.62 11.48 0.65
CA TYR A 69 -0.63 12.11 1.97
C TYR A 69 -1.98 11.90 2.64
N ASP A 70 -3.11 12.15 1.97
CA ASP A 70 -4.46 11.92 2.50
C ASP A 70 -4.68 10.44 2.81
N LEU A 71 -4.15 9.54 1.97
CA LEU A 71 -4.24 8.11 2.20
C LEU A 71 -3.40 7.70 3.41
N LEU A 72 -2.21 8.26 3.66
CA LEU A 72 -1.37 7.94 4.82
C LEU A 72 -1.80 8.65 6.12
N THR A 73 -2.25 9.90 6.04
CA THR A 73 -2.56 10.76 7.20
C THR A 73 -4.01 10.63 7.69
N SER A 74 -5.01 10.35 6.84
CA SER A 74 -6.41 10.23 7.28
C SER A 74 -6.84 8.81 7.66
N ARG A 75 -6.40 7.78 6.91
CA ARG A 75 -6.84 6.36 7.08
C ARG A 75 -5.73 5.30 6.92
N GLY A 76 -4.57 5.67 6.41
CA GLY A 76 -3.50 4.75 5.98
C GLY A 76 -2.59 4.31 7.10
N HIS A 77 -2.31 5.16 8.10
CA HIS A 77 -1.66 4.70 9.33
C HIS A 77 -2.46 3.53 9.94
N LYS A 78 -3.81 3.61 9.94
CA LYS A 78 -4.66 2.54 10.47
C LYS A 78 -4.59 1.27 9.62
N ARG A 79 -4.39 1.38 8.30
CA ARG A 79 -4.20 0.21 7.43
C ARG A 79 -2.82 -0.40 7.61
N LEU A 80 -1.78 0.43 7.67
CA LEU A 80 -0.39 0.05 7.86
C LEU A 80 -0.20 -0.65 9.21
N LEU A 81 -0.65 -0.03 10.30
CA LEU A 81 -0.57 -0.59 11.66
C LEU A 81 -1.52 -1.79 11.90
N ARG A 82 -2.43 -2.08 10.97
CA ARG A 82 -3.32 -3.26 11.03
C ARG A 82 -2.96 -4.33 10.00
N ASN A 83 -1.77 -4.26 9.39
CA ASN A 83 -1.32 -5.20 8.35
C ASN A 83 -2.35 -5.34 7.22
N ARG A 84 -2.85 -4.21 6.69
CA ARG A 84 -3.87 -4.15 5.62
C ARG A 84 -3.33 -3.63 4.28
N LEU A 85 -2.00 -3.52 4.17
CA LEU A 85 -1.36 -3.12 2.91
C LEU A 85 -1.45 -4.25 1.89
N PRO A 86 -1.45 -3.95 0.58
CA PRO A 86 -1.42 -4.97 -0.47
C PRO A 86 0.01 -5.54 -0.66
N THR A 87 0.63 -5.96 0.43
CA THR A 87 1.83 -6.82 0.43
C THR A 87 1.46 -8.19 -0.16
N LYS A 88 2.42 -8.90 -0.77
CA LYS A 88 2.08 -10.15 -1.46
C LYS A 88 1.52 -11.21 -0.50
N ASP A 89 1.98 -11.25 0.76
CA ASP A 89 1.40 -12.15 1.77
C ASP A 89 -0.10 -11.88 2.01
N ASN A 90 -0.50 -10.61 2.08
CA ASN A 90 -1.89 -10.18 2.23
C ASN A 90 -2.71 -10.49 0.98
N LEU A 91 -2.13 -10.34 -0.21
CA LEU A 91 -2.79 -10.66 -1.46
C LEU A 91 -3.05 -12.17 -1.59
N VAL A 92 -2.08 -13.01 -1.20
CA VAL A 92 -2.25 -14.48 -1.13
C VAL A 92 -3.33 -14.84 -0.12
N ARG A 93 -3.29 -14.26 1.09
CA ARG A 93 -4.31 -14.48 2.14
C ARG A 93 -5.73 -14.11 1.70
N ARG A 94 -5.85 -13.15 0.78
CA ARG A 94 -7.14 -12.72 0.20
C ARG A 94 -7.51 -13.43 -1.09
N HIS A 95 -6.71 -14.42 -1.51
CA HIS A 95 -6.89 -15.15 -2.77
C HIS A 95 -6.90 -14.24 -4.03
N ILE A 96 -6.18 -13.11 -3.98
CA ILE A 96 -6.03 -12.19 -5.11
C ILE A 96 -4.94 -12.68 -6.07
N ILE A 97 -3.86 -13.26 -5.53
CA ILE A 97 -2.76 -13.86 -6.30
C ILE A 97 -2.56 -15.34 -5.88
N PRO A 98 -1.96 -16.19 -6.74
CA PRO A 98 -1.75 -17.61 -6.44
C PRO A 98 -0.92 -17.84 -5.17
N GLN A 99 -1.09 -19.02 -4.55
CA GLN A 99 -0.19 -19.42 -3.46
C GLN A 99 1.24 -19.64 -3.98
N GLY A 100 2.24 -19.37 -3.14
CA GLY A 100 3.65 -19.57 -3.48
C GLY A 100 4.30 -18.46 -4.32
N VAL A 101 3.58 -17.38 -4.62
CA VAL A 101 4.14 -16.17 -5.26
C VAL A 101 4.24 -14.98 -4.29
N ASP A 102 4.32 -15.25 -3.00
CA ASP A 102 4.42 -14.27 -1.92
C ASP A 102 5.85 -13.78 -1.65
N LEU A 103 6.86 -14.29 -2.35
CA LEU A 103 8.25 -13.88 -2.14
C LEU A 103 8.49 -12.39 -2.42
N CYS A 104 9.37 -11.80 -1.61
CA CYS A 104 9.80 -10.41 -1.69
C CYS A 104 10.15 -9.97 -3.11
N VAL A 105 9.67 -8.80 -3.53
CA VAL A 105 9.97 -8.23 -4.85
C VAL A 105 11.46 -8.07 -5.12
N VAL A 106 12.28 -7.89 -4.07
CA VAL A 106 13.74 -7.75 -4.16
C VAL A 106 14.42 -9.09 -4.50
N GLY A 107 13.74 -10.23 -4.30
CA GLY A 107 14.30 -11.54 -4.58
C GLY A 107 15.18 -12.10 -3.46
N CYS A 108 15.06 -11.61 -2.22
CA CYS A 108 15.83 -12.09 -1.07
C CYS A 108 15.34 -13.44 -0.49
N GLY A 109 14.37 -14.10 -1.12
CA GLY A 109 13.90 -15.44 -0.75
C GLY A 109 12.95 -15.52 0.46
N VAL A 110 12.55 -14.40 1.06
CA VAL A 110 11.61 -14.33 2.20
C VAL A 110 10.24 -13.87 1.71
N PRO A 111 9.12 -14.34 2.30
CA PRO A 111 7.79 -13.79 2.03
C PRO A 111 7.71 -12.28 2.24
N GLU A 112 7.04 -11.58 1.33
CA GLU A 112 6.80 -10.14 1.37
C GLU A 112 5.68 -9.84 2.37
N THR A 113 6.06 -9.70 3.64
CA THR A 113 5.21 -9.12 4.69
C THR A 113 5.49 -7.63 4.85
N ASP A 114 4.65 -6.90 5.59
CA ASP A 114 4.90 -5.51 5.95
C ASP A 114 6.16 -5.35 6.83
N GLN A 115 6.33 -6.20 7.84
CA GLN A 115 7.54 -6.25 8.67
C GLN A 115 8.79 -6.52 7.83
N HIS A 116 8.72 -7.49 6.90
CA HIS A 116 9.85 -7.78 6.04
C HIS A 116 10.16 -6.60 5.13
N LEU A 117 9.15 -6.10 4.43
CA LEU A 117 9.28 -5.01 3.48
C LEU A 117 9.89 -3.75 4.13
N PHE A 118 9.41 -3.37 5.32
CA PHE A 118 9.80 -2.11 5.92
C PHE A 118 10.97 -2.21 6.87
N LEU A 119 11.22 -3.34 7.54
CA LEU A 119 12.20 -3.40 8.63
C LEU A 119 13.36 -4.36 8.39
N SER A 120 13.13 -5.52 7.76
CA SER A 120 14.14 -6.59 7.73
C SER A 120 14.66 -6.96 6.34
N CYS A 121 14.06 -6.43 5.27
CA CYS A 121 14.53 -6.69 3.91
C CYS A 121 15.96 -6.16 3.75
N PRO A 122 16.94 -6.99 3.32
CA PRO A 122 18.35 -6.57 3.21
C PRO A 122 18.57 -5.36 2.29
N ALA A 123 17.70 -5.15 1.30
CA ALA A 123 17.79 -4.00 0.42
C ALA A 123 17.22 -2.70 1.03
N PHE A 124 16.33 -2.80 2.02
CA PHE A 124 15.58 -1.66 2.55
C PHE A 124 15.95 -1.32 3.99
N ALA A 125 16.22 -2.32 4.83
CA ALA A 125 16.59 -2.15 6.24
C ALA A 125 17.75 -1.17 6.48
N PRO A 126 18.81 -1.11 5.63
CA PRO A 126 19.90 -0.14 5.84
C PRO A 126 19.45 1.33 5.78
N LEU A 127 18.30 1.63 5.17
CA LEU A 127 17.77 3.00 5.06
C LEU A 127 17.55 3.63 6.43
N TRP A 128 16.99 2.89 7.40
CA TRP A 128 16.76 3.36 8.75
C TRP A 128 18.06 3.68 9.50
N GLY A 129 19.14 2.95 9.21
CA GLY A 129 20.47 3.26 9.72
C GLY A 129 21.00 4.59 9.19
N LEU A 130 20.86 4.83 7.89
CA LEU A 130 21.29 6.08 7.27
C LEU A 130 20.46 7.28 7.71
N GLU A 131 19.14 7.11 7.84
CA GLU A 131 18.22 8.13 8.30
C GLU A 131 18.52 8.54 9.73
N ARG A 132 18.67 7.57 10.64
CA ARG A 132 19.05 7.85 12.04
C ARG A 132 20.40 8.54 12.18
N SER A 133 21.39 8.11 11.39
CA SER A 133 22.70 8.78 11.33
C SER A 133 22.56 10.24 10.90
N TRP A 134 21.67 10.52 9.93
CA TRP A 134 21.40 11.88 9.48
C TRP A 134 20.70 12.74 10.55
N VAL A 135 19.78 12.19 11.33
CA VAL A 135 19.05 12.93 12.39
C VAL A 135 19.66 12.81 13.79
N ASP A 136 20.85 12.23 13.90
CA ASP A 136 21.58 11.99 15.15
C ASP A 136 20.75 11.25 16.22
N ILE A 137 20.12 10.15 15.82
CA ILE A 137 19.34 9.27 16.70
C ILE A 137 20.09 7.95 16.90
N SER A 138 20.36 7.60 18.15
CA SER A 138 20.85 6.27 18.52
C SER A 138 19.70 5.43 19.07
N ALA A 139 19.27 4.43 18.31
CA ALA A 139 18.23 3.48 18.70
C ALA A 139 18.50 2.13 18.05
N VAL A 140 17.88 1.06 18.57
CA VAL A 140 17.86 -0.26 17.95
C VAL A 140 16.49 -0.45 17.30
N ASP A 141 16.43 -0.99 16.08
CA ASP A 141 15.15 -1.23 15.43
C ASP A 141 14.46 -2.45 16.04
N PRO A 142 13.23 -2.32 16.57
CA PRO A 142 12.44 -3.46 16.97
C PRO A 142 11.97 -4.22 15.73
N SER A 143 11.64 -5.51 15.90
CA SER A 143 11.19 -6.39 14.83
C SER A 143 9.74 -6.15 14.39
N GLN A 144 9.00 -5.31 15.10
CA GLN A 144 7.59 -5.02 14.88
C GLN A 144 7.40 -3.60 14.36
N LEU A 145 6.62 -3.45 13.29
CA LEU A 145 6.38 -2.16 12.63
C LEU A 145 5.73 -1.12 13.56
N HIS A 146 4.78 -1.57 14.38
CA HIS A 146 4.14 -0.73 15.39
C HIS A 146 5.17 -0.22 16.43
N ASP A 147 6.00 -1.11 16.95
CA ASP A 147 6.96 -0.74 17.98
C ASP A 147 8.08 0.13 17.39
N HIS A 148 8.44 -0.10 16.13
CA HIS A 148 9.39 0.74 15.40
C HIS A 148 8.85 2.16 15.27
N PHE A 149 7.57 2.32 14.92
CA PHE A 149 6.91 3.63 14.91
C PHE A 149 6.96 4.30 16.29
N VAL A 150 6.54 3.61 17.35
CA VAL A 150 6.51 4.17 18.70
C VAL A 150 7.90 4.54 19.18
N GLN A 151 8.90 3.68 18.99
CA GLN A 151 10.28 3.96 19.41
C GLN A 151 10.88 5.10 18.61
N PHE A 152 10.70 5.13 17.28
CA PHE A 152 11.22 6.20 16.43
C PHE A 152 10.62 7.58 16.80
N MET A 153 9.35 7.62 17.15
CA MET A 153 8.67 8.84 17.60
C MET A 153 9.21 9.39 18.93
N HIS A 154 9.73 8.52 19.79
CA HIS A 154 10.14 8.83 21.16
C HIS A 154 11.67 8.75 21.38
N SER A 155 12.42 8.36 20.37
CA SER A 155 13.88 8.12 20.43
C SER A 155 14.68 9.38 20.70
N ALA A 156 14.11 10.55 20.43
CA ALA A 156 14.65 11.82 20.87
C ALA A 156 13.73 12.45 21.92
N GLY A 157 14.11 12.36 23.19
CA GLY A 157 13.45 13.13 24.25
C GLY A 157 13.31 14.60 23.83
N GLY A 158 12.12 15.18 23.95
CA GLY A 158 11.89 16.55 23.52
C GLY A 158 10.41 16.98 23.38
N PRO A 159 10.18 18.25 22.99
CA PRO A 159 8.86 18.86 22.84
C PRO A 159 7.99 18.15 21.79
N LEU A 160 6.66 18.29 21.89
CA LEU A 160 5.69 17.70 20.94
C LEU A 160 5.98 18.02 19.47
N VAL A 161 6.54 19.21 19.18
CA VAL A 161 6.94 19.62 17.82
C VAL A 161 8.00 18.68 17.22
N ARG A 162 8.95 18.21 18.05
CA ARG A 162 9.98 17.25 17.62
C ARG A 162 9.34 15.89 17.29
N ARG A 163 8.31 15.49 18.03
CA ARG A 163 7.57 14.23 17.75
C ARG A 163 6.82 14.31 16.42
N SER A 164 6.17 15.43 16.11
CA SER A 164 5.50 15.62 14.81
C SER A 164 6.49 15.59 13.65
N PHE A 165 7.68 16.18 13.81
CA PHE A 165 8.74 16.09 12.80
C PHE A 165 9.22 14.65 12.59
N LEU A 166 9.51 13.90 13.66
CA LEU A 166 9.89 12.49 13.57
C LEU A 166 8.77 11.62 13.01
N GLN A 167 7.52 11.95 13.29
CA GLN A 167 6.37 11.28 12.69
C GLN A 167 6.35 11.43 11.18
N LEU A 168 6.50 12.67 10.70
CA LEU A 168 6.55 12.97 9.27
C LEU A 168 7.70 12.22 8.63
N LEU A 169 8.89 12.35 9.20
CA LEU A 169 10.09 11.70 8.69
C LEU A 169 9.91 10.17 8.57
N TRP A 170 9.38 9.52 9.60
CA TRP A 170 9.07 8.10 9.57
C TRP A 170 8.07 7.73 8.46
N LEU A 171 7.01 8.52 8.30
CA LEU A 171 6.01 8.33 7.24
C LEU A 171 6.63 8.53 5.84
N CYS A 172 7.53 9.49 5.68
CA CYS A 172 8.27 9.72 4.44
C CYS A 172 9.11 8.50 4.07
N THR A 173 9.82 7.91 5.03
CA THR A 173 10.63 6.70 4.80
C THR A 173 9.76 5.53 4.38
N ILE A 174 8.65 5.27 5.11
CA ILE A 174 7.69 4.23 4.73
C ILE A 174 7.14 4.46 3.32
N TRP A 175 6.83 5.71 2.96
CA TRP A 175 6.37 6.06 1.62
C TRP A 175 7.44 5.77 0.55
N VAL A 176 8.71 6.14 0.78
CA VAL A 176 9.80 5.86 -0.16
C VAL A 176 10.01 4.36 -0.35
N LEU A 177 9.99 3.58 0.74
CA LEU A 177 10.09 2.12 0.70
C LEU A 177 8.92 1.51 -0.10
N TRP A 178 7.70 1.98 0.14
CA TRP A 178 6.51 1.51 -0.57
C TRP A 178 6.54 1.87 -2.06
N HIS A 179 6.94 3.10 -2.39
CA HIS A 179 7.09 3.58 -3.76
C HIS A 179 8.15 2.78 -4.52
N GLU A 180 9.30 2.51 -3.90
CA GLU A 180 10.38 1.71 -4.48
C GLU A 180 9.91 0.27 -4.76
N ARG A 181 9.20 -0.35 -3.80
CA ARG A 181 8.58 -1.67 -3.99
C ARG A 181 7.68 -1.70 -5.22
N ASN A 182 6.80 -0.71 -5.37
CA ASN A 182 5.90 -0.64 -6.53
C ASN A 182 6.65 -0.40 -7.84
N SER A 183 7.71 0.41 -7.82
CA SER A 183 8.56 0.66 -8.99
C SER A 183 9.22 -0.62 -9.48
N ARG A 184 9.70 -1.47 -8.56
CA ARG A 184 10.26 -2.79 -8.89
C ARG A 184 9.24 -3.74 -9.51
N ILE A 185 8.00 -3.75 -9.02
CA ILE A 185 6.90 -4.53 -9.64
C ILE A 185 6.62 -4.06 -11.07
N CYS A 186 6.60 -2.74 -11.29
CA CYS A 186 6.39 -2.13 -12.59
C CYS A 186 7.62 -2.16 -13.51
N LYS A 187 8.74 -2.77 -13.06
CA LYS A 187 10.01 -2.91 -13.81
C LYS A 187 10.55 -1.59 -14.37
N THR A 188 10.33 -0.47 -13.69
CA THR A 188 10.73 0.85 -14.18
C THR A 188 12.22 1.12 -13.96
N LYS A 189 12.68 1.16 -12.71
CA LYS A 189 14.08 1.36 -12.32
C LYS A 189 14.26 1.06 -10.83
N GLU A 190 15.40 0.47 -10.45
CA GLU A 190 15.75 0.24 -9.04
C GLU A 190 16.59 1.40 -8.49
N MET A 191 16.30 1.81 -7.26
CA MET A 191 17.08 2.82 -6.54
C MET A 191 18.06 2.19 -5.54
N THR A 192 19.20 2.86 -5.34
CA THR A 192 20.10 2.53 -4.23
C THR A 192 19.57 3.11 -2.91
N VAL A 193 19.98 2.53 -1.77
CA VAL A 193 19.57 3.02 -0.44
C VAL A 193 19.92 4.49 -0.23
N HIS A 194 21.06 4.96 -0.76
CA HIS A 194 21.44 6.37 -0.71
C HIS A 194 20.49 7.27 -1.51
N GLN A 195 20.10 6.86 -2.72
CA GLN A 195 19.11 7.61 -3.52
C GLN A 195 17.74 7.63 -2.85
N MET A 196 17.39 6.56 -2.12
CA MET A 196 16.17 6.51 -1.32
C MET A 196 16.22 7.50 -0.16
N LEU A 197 17.36 7.58 0.55
CA LEU A 197 17.58 8.56 1.60
C LEU A 197 17.48 10.00 1.07
N ASP A 198 18.04 10.27 -0.10
CA ASP A 198 17.94 11.59 -0.72
C ASP A 198 16.47 11.95 -0.98
N LYS A 199 15.64 11.01 -1.45
CA LYS A 199 14.18 11.23 -1.58
C LYS A 199 13.46 11.48 -0.26
N VAL A 200 13.90 10.85 0.83
CA VAL A 200 13.36 11.11 2.17
C VAL A 200 13.69 12.55 2.59
N LYS A 201 14.93 13.00 2.36
CA LYS A 201 15.38 14.36 2.69
C LYS A 201 14.69 15.44 1.87
N THR A 202 14.36 15.15 0.61
CA THR A 202 13.82 16.14 -0.34
C THR A 202 12.28 16.18 -0.40
N HIS A 203 11.55 15.74 0.63
CA HIS A 203 10.09 15.59 0.51
C HIS A 203 9.37 16.86 -0.01
N PRO A 204 8.29 16.70 -0.79
CA PRO A 204 7.89 17.63 -1.83
C PRO A 204 7.27 18.88 -1.21
N SER A 205 8.01 19.97 -1.28
CA SER A 205 7.41 21.29 -1.36
C SER A 205 6.86 21.41 -2.78
N GLY A 206 5.57 21.10 -2.96
CA GLY A 206 4.75 21.43 -4.13
C GLY A 206 5.34 21.16 -5.52
N GLU A 207 4.81 20.13 -6.17
CA GLU A 207 4.48 20.11 -7.60
C GLU A 207 3.42 19.03 -7.84
#